data_AF-A0A8B0SP19-F1
#
_entry.id   AF-A0A8B0SP19-F1
#
_cell.length_a   1.000
_cell.length_b   1.000
_cell.length_c   1.000
_cell.angle_alpha   90.00
_cell.angle_beta   90.00
_cell.angle_gamma   90.00
#
_symmetry.space_group_name_H-M   'P 1'
#
loop_
_entity.id
_entity.type
_entity.pdbx_description
1 polymer ?
#
loop_
_entity_poly.entity_id
_entity_poly.type
_entity_poly.pdbx_seq_one_letter_code
_entity_poly.pdbx_strand_id
1 'polypeptide(L)'
;MTIVQDREEIPTLMEPLRLSESSRHRAALSDLALELAMQAASFRSSLPKVIHAALADLVRSMNCYYSNLIEGHHTHPVDIERALHNDYSLNPEKRNLQLEAKAHICGSASSFIVDSPIFGW
;
A
#
# COMPACT_ATOMS: atom_id res chain seq x y z
N MET A 1 7.81 -18.50 27.22
CA MET A 1 7.19 -18.35 25.90
C MET A 1 5.68 -18.42 26.12
N THR A 2 5.00 -17.28 26.16
CA THR A 2 3.55 -17.25 26.41
C THR A 2 2.85 -17.71 25.14
N ILE A 3 2.08 -18.79 25.22
CA ILE A 3 1.34 -19.34 24.09
C ILE A 3 0.18 -18.37 23.82
N VAL A 4 0.21 -17.68 22.68
CA VAL A 4 -0.91 -16.85 22.25
C VAL A 4 -2.07 -17.78 21.94
N GLN A 5 -3.14 -17.66 22.72
CA GLN A 5 -4.33 -18.50 22.59
C GLN A 5 -5.18 -17.95 21.45
N ASP A 6 -5.32 -18.72 20.37
CA ASP A 6 -6.29 -18.42 19.31
C ASP A 6 -7.71 -18.53 19.87
N ARG A 7 -8.48 -17.45 19.72
CA ARG A 7 -9.85 -17.32 20.25
C ARG A 7 -10.92 -17.55 19.19
N GLU A 8 -10.53 -18.05 18.02
CA GLU A 8 -11.43 -18.20 16.86
C GLU A 8 -12.10 -16.87 16.46
N GLU A 9 -11.42 -15.75 16.72
CA GLU A 9 -11.89 -14.43 16.31
C GLU A 9 -11.84 -14.35 14.78
N ILE A 10 -12.99 -14.07 14.17
CA ILE A 10 -13.09 -13.93 12.72
C ILE A 10 -12.39 -12.61 12.33
N PRO A 11 -11.41 -12.59 11.40
CA PRO A 11 -10.68 -11.38 11.03
C PRO A 11 -11.58 -10.21 10.57
N THR A 12 -12.80 -10.52 10.11
CA THR A 12 -13.82 -9.54 9.72
C THR A 12 -14.47 -8.80 10.91
N LEU A 13 -14.21 -9.18 12.15
CA LEU A 13 -14.66 -8.47 13.36
C LEU A 13 -13.84 -7.22 13.66
N MET A 14 -12.66 -7.06 13.04
CA MET A 14 -11.82 -5.88 13.23
C MET A 14 -12.38 -4.72 12.40
N GLU A 15 -12.95 -3.72 13.08
CA GLU A 15 -13.26 -2.45 12.45
C GLU A 15 -12.01 -1.55 12.38
N PRO A 16 -11.82 -0.76 11.29
CA PRO A 16 -10.74 0.20 11.23
C PRO A 16 -10.83 1.18 12.39
N LEU A 17 -9.70 1.42 13.07
CA LEU A 17 -9.65 2.41 14.15
C LEU A 17 -9.97 3.81 13.59
N ARG A 18 -11.12 4.36 13.98
CA ARG A 18 -11.53 5.72 13.60
C ARG A 18 -11.15 6.73 14.68
N LEU A 19 -10.81 7.93 14.27
CA LEU A 19 -10.67 9.05 15.19
C LEU A 19 -12.03 9.35 15.84
N SER A 20 -12.06 9.42 17.18
CA SER A 20 -13.26 9.86 17.92
C SER A 20 -13.73 11.24 17.44
N GLU A 21 -15.04 11.47 17.43
CA GLU A 21 -15.64 12.78 17.13
C GLU A 21 -15.21 13.84 18.13
N SER A 22 -14.99 13.46 19.39
CA SER A 22 -14.54 14.36 20.46
C SER A 22 -13.03 14.59 20.49
N SER A 23 -12.26 14.00 19.56
CA SER A 23 -10.81 14.17 19.54
C SER A 23 -10.43 15.61 19.22
N ARG A 24 -9.66 16.25 20.11
CA ARG A 24 -9.11 17.60 19.88
C ARG A 24 -8.26 17.72 18.60
N HIS A 25 -7.73 16.61 18.09
CA HIS A 25 -6.89 16.59 16.88
C HIS A 25 -7.70 16.42 15.59
N ARG A 26 -9.01 16.12 15.69
CA ARG A 26 -9.84 15.76 14.52
C ARG A 26 -9.89 16.88 13.48
N ALA A 27 -10.07 18.12 13.92
CA ALA A 27 -10.12 19.28 13.01
C ALA A 27 -8.79 19.43 12.25
N ALA A 28 -7.67 19.52 12.97
CA ALA A 28 -6.35 19.67 12.37
C ALA A 28 -5.98 18.53 11.40
N LEU A 29 -6.32 17.28 11.74
CA LEU A 29 -6.09 16.13 10.85
C LEU A 29 -7.01 16.15 9.63
N SER A 30 -8.24 16.66 9.76
CA SER A 30 -9.18 16.80 8.63
C SER A 30 -8.69 17.88 7.66
N ASP A 31 -8.20 19.00 8.18
CA ASP A 31 -7.62 20.07 7.36
C ASP A 31 -6.36 19.58 6.62
N LEU A 32 -5.48 18.85 7.31
CA LEU A 32 -4.28 18.27 6.70
C LEU A 32 -4.63 17.24 5.62
N ALA A 33 -5.66 16.41 5.85
CA ALA A 33 -6.14 15.47 4.85
C ALA A 33 -6.68 16.17 3.60
N LEU A 34 -7.41 17.28 3.78
CA LEU A 34 -7.90 18.10 2.68
C LEU A 34 -6.74 18.75 1.90
N GLU A 35 -5.76 19.32 2.61
CA GLU A 35 -4.58 19.92 1.99
C GLU A 35 -3.81 18.89 1.15
N LEU A 36 -3.57 17.70 1.72
CA LEU A 36 -2.90 16.60 1.02
C LEU A 36 -3.67 16.18 -0.23
N ALA A 37 -5.00 16.05 -0.15
CA ALA A 37 -5.83 15.70 -1.29
C ALA A 37 -5.75 16.75 -2.41
N MET A 38 -5.77 18.04 -2.04
CA MET A 38 -5.62 19.16 -2.98
C MET A 38 -4.25 19.14 -3.66
N GLN A 39 -3.18 18.95 -2.89
CA GLN A 39 -1.82 18.88 -3.43
C GLN A 39 -1.64 17.67 -4.37
N ALA A 40 -2.17 16.51 -4.01
CA ALA A 40 -2.14 15.31 -4.84
C ALA A 40 -2.90 15.50 -6.17
N ALA A 41 -4.09 16.10 -6.12
CA ALA A 41 -4.87 16.41 -7.32
C ALA A 41 -4.14 17.42 -8.23
N SER A 42 -3.56 18.47 -7.64
CA SER A 42 -2.74 19.44 -8.37
C SER A 42 -1.54 18.78 -9.03
N PHE A 43 -0.81 17.93 -8.32
CA PHE A 43 0.33 17.17 -8.86
C PHE A 43 -0.09 16.25 -10.01
N ARG A 44 -1.20 15.52 -9.88
CA ARG A 44 -1.73 14.69 -10.98
C ARG A 44 -2.05 15.54 -12.21
N SER A 45 -2.66 16.72 -12.01
CA SER A 45 -3.06 17.61 -13.10
C SER A 45 -1.89 18.27 -13.83
N SER A 46 -0.75 18.46 -13.16
CA SER A 46 0.45 19.03 -13.76
C SER A 46 1.24 18.04 -14.63
N LEU A 47 0.93 16.74 -14.54
CA LEU A 47 1.61 15.70 -15.30
C LEU A 47 0.87 15.35 -16.61
N PRO A 48 1.59 15.14 -17.72
CA PRO A 48 1.02 14.55 -18.93
C PRO A 48 0.37 13.19 -18.66
N LYS A 49 -0.83 12.95 -19.23
CA LYS A 49 -1.60 11.72 -19.02
C LYS A 49 -0.79 10.43 -19.29
N VAL A 50 0.12 10.49 -20.27
CA VAL A 50 0.98 9.35 -20.64
C VAL A 50 1.91 8.89 -19.51
N ILE A 51 2.25 9.79 -18.57
CA ILE A 51 3.18 9.50 -17.46
C ILE A 51 2.45 8.92 -16.24
N HIS A 52 1.13 9.11 -16.14
CA HIS A 52 0.37 8.76 -14.93
C HIS A 52 0.50 7.28 -14.56
N ALA A 53 0.36 6.38 -15.54
CA ALA A 53 0.45 4.94 -15.31
C ALA A 53 1.86 4.52 -14.86
N ALA A 54 2.89 4.93 -15.61
CA ALA A 54 4.28 4.59 -15.30
C ALA A 54 4.72 5.11 -13.91
N LEU A 55 4.30 6.32 -13.54
CA LEU A 55 4.60 6.87 -12.23
C LEU A 55 3.88 6.09 -11.11
N ALA A 56 2.61 5.74 -11.31
CA ALA A 56 1.86 4.95 -10.34
C ALA A 56 2.47 3.56 -10.14
N ASP A 57 2.94 2.93 -11.22
CA ASP A 57 3.63 1.63 -11.17
C ASP A 57 4.95 1.72 -10.39
N LEU A 58 5.75 2.75 -10.65
CA LEU A 58 7.00 3.01 -9.92
C LEU A 58 6.74 3.22 -8.42
N VAL A 59 5.82 4.11 -8.06
CA VAL A 59 5.50 4.41 -6.66
C VAL A 59 4.97 3.17 -5.94
N ARG A 60 4.17 2.33 -6.60
CA ARG A 60 3.71 1.05 -6.02
C ARG A 60 4.88 0.10 -5.72
N SER A 61 5.85 -0.01 -6.64
CA SER A 61 7.05 -0.81 -6.39
C SER A 61 7.89 -0.26 -5.23
N MET A 62 8.03 1.07 -5.14
CA MET A 62 8.77 1.71 -4.06
C MET A 62 8.07 1.53 -2.70
N ASN A 63 6.75 1.66 -2.65
CA ASN A 63 5.99 1.44 -1.42
C ASN A 63 6.12 -0.01 -0.94
N CYS A 64 6.05 -0.98 -1.86
CA CYS A 64 6.29 -2.38 -1.52
C CYS A 64 7.69 -2.61 -0.96
N TYR A 65 8.72 -1.98 -1.52
CA TYR A 65 10.08 -2.07 -0.98
C TYR A 65 10.16 -1.59 0.48
N TYR A 66 9.58 -0.43 0.79
CA TYR A 66 9.61 0.10 2.16
C TYR A 66 8.72 -0.69 3.13
N SER A 67 7.57 -1.20 2.71
CA SER A 67 6.76 -2.13 3.51
C SER A 67 7.53 -3.41 3.84
N ASN A 68 8.15 -4.03 2.83
CA ASN A 68 8.97 -5.22 3.03
C ASN A 68 10.12 -4.94 4.01
N LEU A 69 10.75 -3.76 3.90
CA LEU A 69 11.86 -3.39 4.77
C LEU A 69 11.44 -3.26 6.24
N ILE A 70 10.28 -2.66 6.54
CA ILE A 70 9.79 -2.56 7.93
C ILE A 70 9.37 -3.91 8.50
N GLU A 71 9.01 -4.87 7.64
CA GLU A 71 8.67 -6.25 8.00
C GLU A 71 9.91 -7.17 8.12
N GLY A 72 11.09 -6.67 7.77
CA GLY A 72 12.37 -7.40 7.84
C GLY A 72 12.78 -8.11 6.55
N HIS A 73 11.99 -7.98 5.49
CA HIS A 73 12.23 -8.57 4.18
C HIS A 73 13.02 -7.61 3.27
N HIS A 74 14.23 -8.03 2.88
CA HIS A 74 15.14 -7.22 2.06
C HIS A 74 15.01 -7.55 0.57
N THR A 75 13.80 -7.38 0.02
CA THR A 75 13.54 -7.61 -1.41
C THR A 75 13.89 -6.36 -2.21
N HIS A 76 14.98 -6.37 -2.98
CA HIS A 76 15.41 -5.18 -3.74
C HIS A 76 14.35 -4.75 -4.78
N PRO A 77 14.16 -3.45 -5.08
CA PRO A 77 13.16 -2.99 -6.06
C PRO A 77 13.25 -3.68 -7.43
N VAL A 78 14.48 -3.97 -7.89
CA VAL A 78 14.70 -4.72 -9.13
C VAL A 78 14.10 -6.14 -9.07
N ASP A 79 14.16 -6.81 -7.93
CA ASP A 79 13.63 -8.15 -7.76
C ASP A 79 12.09 -8.14 -7.66
N ILE A 80 11.52 -7.05 -7.13
CA ILE A 80 10.08 -6.78 -7.13
C ILE A 80 9.59 -6.57 -8.58
N GLU A 81 10.29 -5.76 -9.36
CA GLU A 81 9.97 -5.52 -10.77
C GLU A 81 10.05 -6.81 -11.60
N ARG A 82 11.07 -7.63 -11.38
CA ARG A 82 11.17 -8.96 -12.01
C ARG A 82 9.99 -9.86 -11.63
N ALA A 83 9.60 -9.86 -10.36
CA ALA A 83 8.44 -10.63 -9.89
C ALA A 83 7.13 -10.18 -10.56
N LEU A 84 6.93 -8.86 -10.77
CA LEU A 84 5.77 -8.32 -11.50
C LEU A 84 5.72 -8.82 -12.95
N HIS A 85 6.88 -9.05 -13.57
CA HIS A 85 7.02 -9.62 -14.91
C HIS A 85 7.05 -11.17 -14.95
N ASN A 86 6.76 -11.84 -13.83
CA ASN A 86 6.86 -13.30 -13.67
C ASN A 86 8.28 -13.87 -13.88
N ASP A 87 9.31 -13.04 -13.73
CA ASP A 87 10.71 -13.46 -13.73
C ASP A 87 11.16 -13.71 -12.28
N TYR A 88 11.28 -14.99 -11.93
CA TYR A 88 11.60 -15.41 -10.56
C TYR A 88 13.01 -15.96 -10.45
N SER A 89 13.64 -15.72 -9.29
CA SER A 89 14.91 -16.29 -8.91
C SER A 89 14.84 -17.82 -8.79
N LEU A 90 15.90 -18.51 -9.20
CA LEU A 90 16.07 -19.96 -8.99
C LEU A 90 16.35 -20.31 -7.52
N ASN A 91 16.84 -19.35 -6.73
CA ASN A 91 16.96 -19.51 -5.28
C ASN A 91 15.55 -19.49 -4.64
N PRO A 92 15.13 -20.57 -3.95
CA PRO A 92 13.80 -20.68 -3.35
C PRO A 92 13.45 -19.59 -2.33
N GLU A 93 14.41 -19.15 -1.51
CA GLU A 93 14.17 -18.12 -0.50
C GLU A 93 13.85 -16.78 -1.16
N LYS A 94 14.66 -16.40 -2.17
CA LYS A 94 14.43 -15.18 -2.95
C LYS A 94 13.13 -15.24 -3.74
N ARG A 95 12.79 -16.40 -4.31
CA ARG A 95 11.52 -16.60 -5.01
C ARG A 95 10.32 -16.40 -4.09
N ASN A 96 10.38 -16.89 -2.86
CA ASN A 96 9.28 -16.74 -1.91
C ASN A 96 9.05 -15.26 -1.59
N LEU A 97 10.12 -14.50 -1.36
CA LEU A 97 10.05 -13.04 -1.18
C LEU A 97 9.50 -12.30 -2.41
N GLN A 98 9.82 -12.77 -3.61
CA GLN A 98 9.26 -12.22 -4.86
C GLN A 98 7.76 -12.50 -5.00
N LEU A 99 7.30 -13.70 -4.62
CA LEU A 99 5.88 -14.04 -4.63
C LEU A 99 5.09 -13.22 -3.62
N GLU A 100 5.65 -13.00 -2.43
CA GLU A 100 5.10 -12.14 -1.39
C GLU A 100 5.00 -10.68 -1.87
N ALA A 101 6.07 -10.13 -2.43
CA ALA A 101 6.07 -8.76 -2.97
C ALA A 101 5.03 -8.57 -4.08
N LYS A 102 4.91 -9.56 -4.98
CA LYS A 102 3.88 -9.54 -6.04
C LYS A 102 2.46 -9.59 -5.46
N ALA A 103 2.23 -10.44 -4.46
CA ALA A 103 0.94 -10.54 -3.78
C ALA A 103 0.59 -9.22 -3.06
N HIS A 104 1.56 -8.58 -2.41
CA HIS A 104 1.39 -7.29 -1.73
C HIS A 104 0.98 -6.18 -2.72
N ILE A 105 1.65 -6.09 -3.88
CA ILE A 105 1.31 -5.10 -4.92
C ILE A 105 -0.07 -5.40 -5.55
N CYS A 106 -0.36 -6.67 -5.81
CA CYS A 106 -1.65 -7.08 -6.37
C CYS A 106 -2.82 -6.83 -5.40
N GLY A 107 -2.64 -7.14 -4.11
CA GLY A 107 -3.63 -6.85 -3.07
C GLY A 107 -3.83 -5.35 -2.82
N SER A 108 -2.77 -4.56 -2.94
CA SER A 108 -2.83 -3.09 -2.85
C SER A 108 -3.61 -2.45 -4.01
N ALA A 109 -3.72 -3.14 -5.15
CA ALA A 109 -4.48 -2.65 -6.31
C ALA A 109 -6.01 -2.70 -6.11
N SER A 110 -6.50 -3.47 -5.12
CA SER A 110 -7.93 -3.76 -4.99
C SER A 110 -8.62 -3.19 -3.74
N SER A 111 -7.92 -2.44 -2.87
CA SER A 111 -8.51 -2.14 -1.54
C SER A 111 -8.49 -0.68 -1.05
N PHE A 112 -7.66 0.24 -1.58
CA PHE A 112 -7.52 1.52 -0.86
C PHE A 112 -7.54 2.83 -1.65
N ILE A 113 -7.35 2.85 -2.97
CA ILE A 113 -7.26 4.12 -3.70
C ILE A 113 -8.18 4.21 -4.92
N VAL A 114 -8.53 3.09 -5.57
CA VAL A 114 -9.29 3.13 -6.83
C VAL A 114 -10.82 3.14 -6.67
N ASP A 115 -11.35 2.60 -5.56
CA ASP A 115 -12.80 2.40 -5.37
C ASP A 115 -13.45 3.37 -4.34
N SER A 116 -12.75 4.42 -3.92
CA SER A 116 -13.30 5.35 -2.92
C SER A 116 -14.27 6.36 -3.56
N PRO A 117 -15.56 6.40 -3.18
CA PRO A 117 -16.58 7.28 -3.79
C PRO A 117 -16.37 8.78 -3.51
N ILE A 118 -15.35 9.13 -2.72
CA ILE A 118 -14.91 10.51 -2.44
C ILE A 118 -14.04 11.08 -3.59
N PHE A 119 -13.44 10.22 -4.40
CA PHE A 119 -12.67 10.59 -5.59
C PHE A 119 -13.32 9.93 -6.80
N GLY A 120 -14.51 10.43 -7.16
CA GLY A 120 -15.25 9.98 -8.34
C GLY A 120 -14.41 10.09 -9.61
N TRP A 121 -14.26 8.97 -10.30
CA TRP A 121 -13.87 8.88 -11.71
C TRP A 121 -15.05 9.24 -12.59
#